data_AF-A0A1C6RX04-F1
#
_entry.id   AF-A0A1C6RX04-F1
#
_cell.length_a   1.000
_cell.length_b   1.000
_cell.length_c   1.000
_cell.angle_alpha   90.00
_cell.angle_beta   90.00
_cell.angle_gamma   90.00
#
_symmetry.space_group_name_H-M   'P 1'
#
loop_
_entity.id
_entity.type
_entity.pdbx_description
1 polymer ?
#
loop_
_entity_poly.entity_id
_entity_poly.type
_entity_poly.pdbx_seq_one_letter_code
_entity_poly.pdbx_strand_id
1 'polypeptide(L)'
;MTTSSDRGLADALADARDMPDGEARFAELERIAVQAYAVGDPRTALAARFALIEAYLHHGERWRLLEPVRRCLAAVDRTPGLLDPADAQTLRRHQRQAVEAFFGTPRIGLDQARSLLDDLAGRLGPDAEVVAELRCRLADHLGDEPTARREYDRSRYDHSGSARLTPRRDPEQSYDQSGSARLTPRRNREQSAAPDPVGGCPGCAPARRAELLAGWGEHGAALAELRPVLDGEVGCTDQPERALAVAMLPWLRTGEAERAGQAHVRAYRRHRRERAAFPQLAAHLRFCALGGHLDRGLDILAEQLPRLDHPYDDLSAMEFAAAGALLCGLAVEAGRGGRRIHRPGHGPRPASEVDVATLGADLFALATELAGSFDARNGTGHQSGRIASWLAERPLGAPVPLPADAPDDGWPDGSAEDPEPAEEEPAPLSLPMITAALDRRGDGYAVEPDGTVVGRWGEAMIQFRRLGQRGEILHARVVATRRLPVDRLAEAYAFCNAWNHDRLLPKAYVHDPGDGALVLAGDVTTDLEHGVAPAQLVVLLTSTVTTGVAYAEAVAALP
;
A
#
# COMPACT_ATOMS: atom_id res chain seq x y z
N MET A 1 23.91 -7.30 36.32
CA MET A 1 24.54 -7.15 34.99
C MET A 1 25.23 -8.46 34.64
N THR A 2 24.47 -9.42 34.12
CA THR A 2 24.99 -10.60 33.44
C THR A 2 25.37 -10.17 32.03
N THR A 3 26.61 -10.42 31.65
CA THR A 3 27.14 -10.11 30.32
C THR A 3 26.35 -10.84 29.25
N SER A 4 26.05 -10.16 28.15
CA SER A 4 25.30 -10.60 26.95
C SER A 4 25.81 -11.87 26.24
N SER A 5 26.79 -12.58 26.81
CA SER A 5 27.62 -13.57 26.12
C SER A 5 27.16 -15.02 26.26
N ASP A 6 26.01 -15.29 26.89
CA ASP A 6 25.56 -16.67 27.19
C ASP A 6 24.06 -16.91 26.93
N ARG A 7 23.46 -16.16 25.99
CA ARG A 7 22.12 -16.47 25.45
C ARG A 7 22.26 -17.25 24.15
N GLY A 8 21.38 -18.23 23.92
CA GLY A 8 21.34 -18.97 22.66
C GLY A 8 21.00 -18.06 21.48
N LEU A 9 21.46 -18.41 20.27
CA LEU A 9 21.19 -17.63 19.05
C LEU A 9 19.69 -17.48 18.75
N ALA A 10 18.86 -18.43 19.17
CA ALA A 10 17.41 -18.36 19.04
C ALA A 10 16.79 -17.25 19.92
N ASP A 11 17.27 -17.08 21.16
CA ASP A 11 16.81 -16.03 22.06
C ASP A 11 17.25 -14.65 21.56
N ALA A 12 18.51 -14.55 21.08
CA ALA A 12 19.00 -13.33 20.45
C ALA A 12 18.18 -12.94 19.21
N LEU A 13 17.73 -13.92 18.42
CA LEU A 13 16.83 -13.68 17.29
C LEU A 13 15.45 -13.20 17.73
N ALA A 14 14.90 -13.73 18.82
CA ALA A 14 13.63 -13.24 19.37
C ALA A 14 13.77 -11.77 19.80
N ASP A 15 14.81 -11.44 20.58
CA ASP A 15 15.11 -10.07 21.00
C ASP A 15 15.29 -9.13 19.78
N ALA A 16 16.01 -9.57 18.74
CA ALA A 16 16.26 -8.79 17.53
C ALA A 16 15.01 -8.55 16.67
N ARG A 17 13.99 -9.41 16.77
CA ARG A 17 12.70 -9.22 16.07
C ARG A 17 11.86 -8.12 16.69
N ASP A 18 12.03 -7.89 18.00
CA ASP A 18 11.32 -6.85 18.74
C ASP A 18 12.00 -5.48 18.66
N MET A 19 13.20 -5.40 18.04
CA MET A 19 13.87 -4.14 17.79
C MET A 19 13.11 -3.29 16.76
N PRO A 20 13.14 -1.94 16.88
CA PRO A 20 12.62 -1.07 15.83
C PRO A 20 13.40 -1.24 14.54
N ASP A 21 12.72 -1.11 13.38
CA ASP A 21 13.39 -1.15 12.09
C ASP A 21 14.44 -0.04 11.95
N GLY A 22 15.60 -0.41 11.42
CA GLY A 22 16.73 0.49 11.22
C GLY A 22 18.08 -0.24 11.24
N GLU A 23 19.16 0.50 10.99
CA GLU A 23 20.51 -0.06 10.82
C GLU A 23 20.98 -0.93 11.98
N ALA A 24 20.61 -0.59 13.23
CA ALA A 24 20.94 -1.39 14.40
C ALA A 24 20.31 -2.80 14.35
N ARG A 25 19.02 -2.88 13.97
CA ARG A 25 18.32 -4.15 13.80
C ARG A 25 18.86 -4.94 12.62
N PHE A 26 19.16 -4.28 11.50
CA PHE A 26 19.72 -4.94 10.32
C PHE A 26 21.08 -5.57 10.61
N ALA A 27 21.98 -4.83 11.26
CA ALA A 27 23.29 -5.31 11.65
C ALA A 27 23.19 -6.50 12.63
N GLU A 28 22.27 -6.44 13.58
CA GLU A 28 22.07 -7.52 14.55
C GLU A 28 21.51 -8.80 13.90
N LEU A 29 20.51 -8.68 13.04
CA LEU A 29 19.96 -9.83 12.30
C LEU A 29 20.99 -10.47 11.37
N GLU A 30 21.82 -9.68 10.67
CA GLU A 30 22.93 -10.21 9.86
C GLU A 30 23.97 -10.91 10.73
N ARG A 31 24.34 -10.32 11.88
CA ARG A 31 25.29 -10.91 12.83
C ARG A 31 24.80 -12.27 13.32
N ILE A 32 23.54 -12.37 13.73
CA ILE A 32 22.90 -13.64 14.16
C ILE A 32 22.91 -14.65 13.01
N ALA A 33 22.51 -14.23 11.81
CA ALA A 33 22.46 -15.08 10.62
C ALA A 33 23.84 -15.65 10.21
N VAL A 34 24.91 -14.88 10.39
CA VAL A 34 26.30 -15.29 10.15
C VAL A 34 26.78 -16.25 11.24
N GLN A 35 26.54 -15.94 12.51
CA GLN A 35 26.95 -16.79 13.63
C GLN A 35 26.23 -18.14 13.63
N ALA A 36 24.91 -18.16 13.41
CA ALA A 36 24.12 -19.38 13.31
C ALA A 36 24.62 -20.29 12.18
N TYR A 37 24.98 -19.70 11.03
CA TYR A 37 25.59 -20.45 9.94
C TYR A 37 26.94 -21.06 10.34
N ALA A 38 27.80 -20.30 11.03
CA ALA A 38 29.13 -20.76 11.44
C ALA A 38 29.11 -21.91 12.45
N VAL A 39 28.10 -21.96 13.33
CA VAL A 39 27.96 -23.03 14.33
C VAL A 39 27.12 -24.22 13.83
N GLY A 40 26.67 -24.21 12.58
CA GLY A 40 25.90 -25.29 11.98
C GLY A 40 24.42 -25.33 12.40
N ASP A 41 23.82 -24.17 12.71
CA ASP A 41 22.38 -24.02 12.95
C ASP A 41 21.67 -23.35 11.74
N PRO A 42 21.33 -24.12 10.69
CA PRO A 42 20.73 -23.58 9.47
C PRO A 42 19.32 -23.02 9.69
N ARG A 43 18.59 -23.46 10.72
CA ARG A 43 17.21 -23.00 10.98
C ARG A 43 17.22 -21.58 11.54
N THR A 44 18.02 -21.31 12.56
CA THR A 44 18.16 -19.95 13.11
C THR A 44 18.78 -19.02 12.06
N ALA A 45 19.75 -19.50 11.29
CA ALA A 45 20.38 -18.73 10.22
C ALA A 45 19.41 -18.32 9.12
N LEU A 46 18.45 -19.19 8.77
CA LEU A 46 17.39 -18.91 7.80
C LEU A 46 16.35 -17.95 8.39
N ALA A 47 15.88 -18.21 9.60
CA ALA A 47 14.88 -17.41 10.29
C ALA A 47 15.34 -15.95 10.54
N ALA A 48 16.63 -15.77 10.83
CA ALA A 48 17.25 -14.44 10.92
C ALA A 48 17.30 -13.72 9.58
N ARG A 49 17.56 -14.43 8.47
CA ARG A 49 17.55 -13.85 7.12
C ARG A 49 16.15 -13.49 6.65
N PHE A 50 15.13 -14.29 6.96
CA PHE A 50 13.74 -13.92 6.66
C PHE A 50 13.35 -12.64 7.41
N ALA A 51 13.67 -12.56 8.70
CA ALA A 51 13.44 -11.34 9.47
C ALA A 51 14.20 -10.12 8.90
N LEU A 52 15.43 -10.31 8.40
CA LEU A 52 16.21 -9.25 7.76
C LEU A 52 15.59 -8.78 6.43
N ILE A 53 15.16 -9.73 5.59
CA ILE A 53 14.48 -9.45 4.32
C ILE A 53 13.21 -8.64 4.58
N GLU A 54 12.38 -9.07 5.52
CA GLU A 54 11.17 -8.33 5.92
C GLU A 54 11.52 -6.94 6.44
N ALA A 55 12.52 -6.80 7.30
CA ALA A 55 12.92 -5.48 7.83
C ALA A 55 13.37 -4.52 6.71
N TYR A 56 14.09 -5.01 5.69
CA TYR A 56 14.42 -4.21 4.50
C TYR A 56 13.19 -3.81 3.68
N LEU A 57 12.20 -4.70 3.53
CA LEU A 57 10.94 -4.40 2.82
C LEU A 57 10.15 -3.30 3.53
N HIS A 58 10.02 -3.37 4.86
CA HIS A 58 9.31 -2.37 5.68
C HIS A 58 10.04 -1.01 5.66
N HIS A 59 11.37 -1.01 5.69
CA HIS A 59 12.17 0.23 5.65
C HIS A 59 12.25 0.87 4.24
N GLY A 60 11.93 0.10 3.18
CA GLY A 60 11.99 0.55 1.79
C GLY A 60 13.34 0.32 1.11
N GLU A 61 14.26 -0.43 1.72
CA GLU A 61 15.59 -0.73 1.18
C GLU A 61 15.61 -2.00 0.32
N ARG A 62 14.70 -2.06 -0.66
CA ARG A 62 14.51 -3.24 -1.53
C ARG A 62 15.79 -3.67 -2.25
N TRP A 63 16.71 -2.75 -2.48
CA TRP A 63 18.00 -3.05 -3.11
C TRP A 63 18.90 -3.98 -2.27
N ARG A 64 18.65 -4.11 -0.95
CA ARG A 64 19.40 -5.00 -0.04
C ARG A 64 18.87 -6.44 0.00
N LEU A 65 17.77 -6.76 -0.69
CA LEU A 65 17.14 -8.09 -0.62
C LEU A 65 17.96 -9.20 -1.28
N LEU A 66 18.78 -8.84 -2.27
CA LEU A 66 19.46 -9.80 -3.15
C LEU A 66 20.31 -10.83 -2.39
N GLU A 67 21.23 -10.36 -1.55
CA GLU A 67 22.21 -11.23 -0.88
C GLU A 67 21.57 -12.13 0.19
N PRO A 68 20.70 -11.64 1.10
CA PRO A 68 19.98 -12.50 2.04
C PRO A 68 19.16 -13.59 1.35
N VAL A 69 18.47 -13.26 0.25
CA VAL A 69 17.69 -14.23 -0.54
C VAL A 69 18.59 -15.30 -1.16
N ARG A 70 19.70 -14.91 -1.79
CA ARG A 70 20.69 -15.87 -2.35
C ARG A 70 21.21 -16.81 -1.27
N ARG A 71 21.50 -16.32 -0.06
CA ARG A 71 21.94 -17.16 1.05
C ARG A 71 20.87 -18.12 1.54
N CYS A 72 19.61 -17.69 1.58
CA CYS A 72 18.49 -18.57 1.91
C CYS A 72 18.36 -19.71 0.88
N LEU A 73 18.37 -19.38 -0.41
CA LEU A 73 18.31 -20.37 -1.50
C LEU A 73 19.46 -21.39 -1.39
N ALA A 74 20.69 -20.90 -1.22
CA ALA A 74 21.86 -21.77 -1.07
C ALA A 74 21.83 -22.65 0.19
N ALA A 75 21.23 -22.17 1.29
CA ALA A 75 21.05 -22.98 2.50
C ALA A 75 20.06 -24.13 2.27
N VAL A 76 18.95 -23.85 1.57
CA VAL A 76 17.93 -24.85 1.22
C VAL A 76 18.46 -25.90 0.26
N ASP A 77 19.25 -25.49 -0.74
CA ASP A 77 19.85 -26.43 -1.69
C ASP A 77 20.87 -27.35 -1.03
N ARG A 78 21.60 -26.86 0.00
CA ARG A 78 22.52 -27.68 0.79
C ARG A 78 21.82 -28.59 1.80
N THR A 79 20.60 -28.27 2.22
CA THR A 79 19.88 -29.01 3.26
C THR A 79 18.43 -29.24 2.82
N PRO A 80 18.18 -30.27 1.98
CA PRO A 80 16.83 -30.63 1.58
C PRO A 80 15.93 -30.91 2.79
N GLY A 81 14.73 -30.34 2.80
CA GLY A 81 13.79 -30.45 3.93
C GLY A 81 14.00 -29.43 5.05
N LEU A 82 14.87 -28.42 4.85
CA LEU A 82 15.04 -27.31 5.82
C LEU A 82 13.76 -26.48 5.99
N LEU A 83 12.98 -26.31 4.93
CA LEU A 83 11.77 -25.49 4.89
C LEU A 83 10.52 -26.35 5.09
N ASP A 84 9.57 -25.82 5.84
CA ASP A 84 8.19 -26.26 5.76
C ASP A 84 7.49 -25.67 4.51
N PRO A 85 6.26 -26.10 4.16
CA PRO A 85 5.56 -25.59 2.99
C PRO A 85 5.29 -24.07 3.00
N ALA A 86 5.08 -23.47 4.19
CA ALA A 86 4.81 -22.05 4.33
C ALA A 86 6.09 -21.23 4.11
N ASP A 87 7.20 -21.63 4.73
CA ASP A 87 8.50 -21.00 4.54
C ASP A 87 9.01 -21.13 3.10
N ALA A 88 8.72 -22.26 2.43
CA ALA A 88 9.01 -22.42 1.01
C ALA A 88 8.22 -21.45 0.13
N GLN A 89 6.97 -21.15 0.49
CA GLN A 89 6.16 -20.15 -0.19
C GLN A 89 6.69 -18.74 0.05
N THR A 90 7.06 -18.41 1.29
CA THR A 90 7.66 -17.13 1.68
C THR A 90 8.99 -16.89 0.96
N LEU A 91 9.88 -17.89 0.88
CA LEU A 91 11.14 -17.76 0.15
C LEU A 91 10.93 -17.47 -1.33
N ARG A 92 9.95 -18.11 -1.98
CA ARG A 92 9.63 -17.83 -3.39
C ARG A 92 9.11 -16.40 -3.59
N ARG A 93 8.28 -15.90 -2.66
CA ARG A 93 7.83 -14.50 -2.64
C ARG A 93 9.01 -13.54 -2.51
N HIS A 94 9.93 -13.81 -1.59
CA HIS A 94 11.16 -13.02 -1.42
C HIS A 94 12.07 -13.07 -2.64
N GLN A 95 12.19 -14.23 -3.28
CA GLN A 95 12.94 -14.36 -4.53
C GLN A 95 12.36 -13.47 -5.63
N ARG A 96 11.04 -13.47 -5.82
CA ARG A 96 10.40 -12.52 -6.73
C ARG A 96 10.66 -11.07 -6.34
N GLN A 97 10.48 -10.70 -5.08
CA GLN A 97 10.70 -9.32 -4.61
C GLN A 97 12.15 -8.87 -4.84
N ALA A 98 13.12 -9.77 -4.69
CA ALA A 98 14.53 -9.50 -4.99
C ALA A 98 14.78 -9.31 -6.50
N VAL A 99 14.12 -10.08 -7.36
CA VAL A 99 14.14 -9.84 -8.83
C VAL A 99 13.46 -8.51 -9.16
N GLU A 100 12.36 -8.16 -8.51
CA GLU A 100 11.67 -6.89 -8.76
C GLU A 100 12.49 -5.68 -8.29
N ALA A 101 13.27 -5.81 -7.22
CA ALA A 101 14.15 -4.75 -6.73
C ALA A 101 15.18 -4.30 -7.78
N PHE A 102 15.59 -5.20 -8.68
CA PHE A 102 16.47 -4.87 -9.80
C PHE A 102 15.89 -3.77 -10.70
N PHE A 103 14.58 -3.71 -10.91
CA PHE A 103 13.99 -2.68 -11.76
C PHE A 103 14.10 -1.28 -11.13
N GLY A 104 14.01 -1.20 -9.80
CA GLY A 104 14.00 0.07 -9.07
C GLY A 104 15.37 0.72 -8.87
N THR A 105 16.49 0.00 -9.08
CA THR A 105 17.82 0.54 -8.76
C THR A 105 18.92 0.10 -9.73
N PRO A 106 19.91 0.97 -10.08
CA PRO A 106 21.08 0.55 -10.84
C PRO A 106 22.12 -0.19 -9.98
N ARG A 107 21.92 -0.31 -8.65
CA ARG A 107 22.88 -0.95 -7.72
C ARG A 107 22.95 -2.47 -7.87
N ILE A 108 21.90 -3.11 -8.38
CA ILE A 108 21.84 -4.56 -8.59
C ILE A 108 22.33 -4.89 -10.01
N GLY A 109 23.29 -5.82 -10.13
CA GLY A 109 23.83 -6.24 -11.41
C GLY A 109 22.86 -7.08 -12.24
N LEU A 110 22.88 -6.92 -13.57
CA LEU A 110 22.02 -7.66 -14.50
C LEU A 110 22.19 -9.18 -14.39
N ASP A 111 23.42 -9.67 -14.29
CA ASP A 111 23.68 -11.11 -14.19
C ASP A 111 23.15 -11.70 -12.88
N GLN A 112 23.15 -10.91 -11.80
CA GLN A 112 22.59 -11.35 -10.52
C GLN A 112 21.07 -11.47 -10.58
N ALA A 113 20.39 -10.52 -11.22
CA ALA A 113 18.94 -10.57 -11.42
C ALA A 113 18.52 -11.72 -12.35
N ARG A 114 19.26 -11.94 -13.45
CA ARG A 114 19.05 -13.08 -14.35
C ARG A 114 19.23 -14.41 -13.63
N SER A 115 20.34 -14.57 -12.88
CA SER A 115 20.60 -15.77 -12.08
C SER A 115 19.46 -16.05 -11.10
N LEU A 116 18.95 -15.05 -10.37
CA LEU A 116 17.83 -15.26 -9.45
C LEU A 116 16.52 -15.59 -10.17
N LEU A 117 16.27 -15.03 -11.35
CA LEU A 117 15.09 -15.32 -12.16
C LEU A 117 15.16 -16.74 -12.75
N ASP A 118 16.34 -17.18 -13.20
CA ASP A 118 16.57 -18.54 -13.70
C ASP A 118 16.44 -19.57 -12.58
N ASP A 119 16.94 -19.28 -11.38
CA ASP A 119 16.73 -20.10 -10.19
C ASP A 119 15.23 -20.22 -9.84
N LEU A 120 14.47 -19.13 -10.01
CA LEU A 120 13.02 -19.12 -9.76
C LEU A 120 12.30 -19.98 -10.81
N ALA A 121 12.70 -19.85 -12.08
CA ALA A 121 12.18 -20.66 -13.18
C ALA A 121 12.51 -22.14 -13.00
N GLY A 122 13.69 -22.49 -12.48
CA GLY A 122 14.05 -23.86 -12.15
C GLY A 122 13.16 -24.48 -11.06
N ARG A 123 12.64 -23.67 -10.13
CA ARG A 123 11.77 -24.12 -9.03
C ARG A 123 10.29 -24.15 -9.38
N LEU A 124 9.80 -23.19 -10.16
CA LEU A 124 8.38 -23.08 -10.55
C LEU A 124 8.07 -23.74 -11.90
N GLY A 125 9.08 -24.01 -12.71
CA GLY A 125 8.94 -24.38 -14.10
C GLY A 125 9.11 -23.17 -15.04
N PRO A 126 9.67 -23.38 -16.25
CA PRO A 126 9.97 -22.31 -17.19
C PRO A 126 8.74 -21.65 -17.80
N ASP A 127 7.56 -22.27 -17.67
CA ASP A 127 6.28 -21.82 -18.20
C ASP A 127 5.38 -21.15 -17.14
N ALA A 128 5.83 -21.03 -15.89
CA ALA A 128 5.05 -20.39 -14.84
C ALA A 128 4.75 -18.92 -15.19
N GLU A 129 3.49 -18.49 -15.01
CA GLU A 129 3.02 -17.13 -15.34
C GLU A 129 3.93 -16.04 -14.75
N VAL A 130 4.32 -16.18 -13.48
CA VAL A 130 5.19 -15.22 -12.80
C VAL A 130 6.58 -15.13 -13.43
N VAL A 131 7.11 -16.23 -13.97
CA VAL A 131 8.41 -16.25 -14.66
C VAL A 131 8.28 -15.50 -15.98
N ALA A 132 7.20 -15.74 -16.74
CA ALA A 132 6.92 -15.00 -17.97
C ALA A 132 6.72 -13.50 -17.71
N GLU A 133 5.99 -13.12 -16.65
CA GLU A 133 5.83 -11.71 -16.23
C GLU A 133 7.19 -11.05 -15.95
N LEU A 134 8.05 -11.69 -15.16
CA LEU A 134 9.35 -11.14 -14.80
C LEU A 134 10.31 -11.08 -16.00
N ARG A 135 10.28 -12.08 -16.89
CA ARG A 135 11.05 -12.06 -18.15
C ARG A 135 10.57 -10.95 -19.09
N CYS A 136 9.25 -10.75 -19.18
CA CYS A 136 8.67 -9.64 -19.93
C CYS A 136 9.20 -8.30 -19.41
N ARG A 137 9.09 -8.05 -18.10
CA ARG A 137 9.58 -6.81 -17.46
C ARG A 137 11.09 -6.63 -17.61
N LEU A 138 11.86 -7.70 -17.53
CA LEU A 138 13.31 -7.66 -17.78
C LEU A 138 13.65 -7.27 -19.21
N ALA A 139 12.99 -7.89 -20.19
CA ALA A 139 13.19 -7.56 -21.59
C ALA A 139 12.79 -6.12 -21.91
N ASP A 140 11.64 -5.67 -21.39
CA ASP A 140 11.18 -4.28 -21.53
C ASP A 140 12.17 -3.29 -20.90
N HIS A 141 12.63 -3.54 -19.67
CA HIS A 141 13.62 -2.70 -18.98
C HIS A 141 14.96 -2.57 -19.74
N LEU A 142 15.31 -3.58 -20.54
CA LEU A 142 16.52 -3.61 -21.37
C LEU A 142 16.31 -3.03 -22.76
N GLY A 143 15.07 -2.80 -23.18
CA GLY A 143 14.71 -2.35 -24.53
C GLY A 143 14.59 -3.45 -25.58
N ASP A 144 14.50 -4.71 -25.16
CA ASP A 144 14.22 -5.86 -26.03
C ASP A 144 12.71 -6.10 -26.14
N GLU A 145 12.03 -5.17 -26.79
CA GLU A 145 10.57 -5.21 -27.00
C GLU A 145 10.10 -6.53 -27.66
N PRO A 146 10.78 -7.10 -28.69
CA PRO A 146 10.37 -8.38 -29.25
C PRO A 146 10.33 -9.51 -28.23
N THR A 147 11.32 -9.59 -27.33
CA THR A 147 11.31 -10.59 -26.25
C THR A 147 10.25 -10.27 -25.21
N ALA A 148 10.08 -9.01 -24.85
CA ALA A 148 9.06 -8.59 -23.89
C ALA A 148 7.65 -8.99 -24.34
N ARG A 149 7.30 -8.73 -25.60
CA ARG A 149 6.00 -9.11 -26.19
C ARG A 149 5.75 -10.61 -26.18
N ARG A 150 6.74 -11.42 -26.55
CA ARG A 150 6.60 -12.88 -26.52
C ARG A 150 6.31 -13.39 -25.11
N GLU A 151 7.00 -12.86 -24.11
CA GLU A 151 6.79 -13.25 -22.71
C GLU A 151 5.47 -12.68 -22.13
N TYR A 152 5.06 -11.49 -22.55
CA TYR A 152 3.74 -10.92 -22.26
C TYR A 152 2.62 -11.86 -22.73
N ASP A 153 2.68 -12.30 -23.99
CA ASP A 153 1.70 -13.22 -24.54
C ASP A 153 1.67 -14.54 -23.76
N ARG A 154 2.84 -15.11 -23.43
CA ARG A 154 2.94 -16.33 -22.60
C ARG A 154 2.28 -16.16 -21.23
N SER A 155 2.51 -15.03 -20.56
CA SER A 155 1.87 -14.74 -19.27
C SER A 155 0.34 -14.62 -19.39
N ARG A 156 -0.17 -14.17 -20.54
CA ARG A 156 -1.60 -14.00 -20.80
C ARG A 156 -2.32 -15.31 -21.15
N TYR A 157 -1.69 -16.19 -21.92
CA TYR A 157 -2.34 -17.41 -22.42
C TYR A 157 -2.76 -18.35 -21.28
N ASP A 158 -1.98 -18.44 -20.20
CA ASP A 158 -2.27 -19.33 -19.07
C ASP A 158 -3.51 -18.87 -18.25
N HIS A 159 -3.76 -17.55 -18.21
CA HIS A 159 -4.95 -16.97 -17.55
C HIS A 159 -6.26 -17.28 -18.31
N SER A 160 -6.20 -17.40 -19.64
CA SER A 160 -7.35 -17.72 -20.50
C SER A 160 -7.68 -19.21 -20.58
N GLY A 161 -6.75 -20.09 -20.18
CA GLY A 161 -6.90 -21.55 -20.21
C GLY A 161 -7.95 -22.10 -19.23
N SER A 162 -8.27 -21.35 -18.17
CA SER A 162 -9.31 -21.70 -17.19
C SER A 162 -10.71 -21.20 -17.56
N ALA A 163 -10.86 -20.35 -18.58
CA ALA A 163 -12.13 -19.74 -18.97
C ALA A 163 -12.55 -20.15 -20.39
N ARG A 164 -12.63 -21.46 -20.68
CA ARG A 164 -13.41 -21.92 -21.84
C ARG A 164 -14.90 -21.84 -21.52
N LEU A 165 -15.48 -20.67 -21.77
CA LEU A 165 -16.91 -20.52 -21.97
C LEU A 165 -17.32 -21.48 -23.11
N THR A 166 -18.06 -22.53 -22.76
CA THR A 166 -18.71 -23.40 -23.73
C THR A 166 -19.76 -22.59 -24.50
N PRO A 167 -19.92 -22.79 -25.81
CA PRO A 167 -20.92 -22.05 -26.58
C PRO A 167 -22.31 -22.40 -26.05
N ARG A 168 -23.07 -21.36 -25.75
CA ARG A 168 -24.46 -21.40 -25.32
C ARG A 168 -25.29 -22.18 -26.36
N ARG A 169 -25.75 -23.39 -26.01
CA ARG A 169 -26.83 -24.06 -26.75
C ARG A 169 -28.14 -23.36 -26.42
N ASP A 170 -28.91 -23.03 -27.45
CA ASP A 170 -30.23 -22.42 -27.32
C ASP A 170 -31.17 -23.29 -26.48
N PRO A 171 -32.03 -22.68 -25.63
CA PRO A 171 -32.94 -23.45 -24.79
C PRO A 171 -34.18 -23.88 -25.59
N GLU A 172 -34.30 -25.18 -25.83
CA GLU A 172 -35.60 -25.78 -26.14
C GLU A 172 -36.53 -25.66 -24.92
N GLN A 173 -37.69 -25.06 -25.17
CA GLN A 173 -38.75 -24.85 -24.20
C GLN A 173 -39.44 -26.18 -23.88
N SER A 174 -39.50 -26.53 -22.60
CA SER A 174 -40.45 -27.51 -22.08
C SER A 174 -41.13 -26.91 -20.85
N TYR A 175 -42.44 -26.73 -20.95
CA TYR A 175 -43.29 -26.36 -19.83
C TYR A 175 -43.67 -27.62 -19.06
N ASP A 176 -43.49 -27.60 -17.73
CA ASP A 176 -44.30 -28.44 -16.86
C ASP A 176 -44.88 -27.62 -15.70
N GLN A 177 -46.16 -27.86 -15.44
CA GLN A 177 -47.04 -27.13 -14.55
C GLN A 177 -46.95 -27.71 -13.14
N SER A 178 -46.27 -27.02 -12.23
CA SER A 178 -46.66 -27.08 -10.81
C SER A 178 -46.12 -25.85 -10.07
N GLY A 179 -47.05 -25.04 -9.57
CA GLY A 179 -46.76 -23.88 -8.75
C GLY A 179 -46.12 -24.29 -7.42
N SER A 180 -44.84 -23.94 -7.27
CA SER A 180 -44.15 -23.82 -5.98
C SER A 180 -42.87 -23.03 -6.23
N ALA A 181 -42.88 -21.73 -5.93
CA ALA A 181 -41.69 -20.89 -5.98
C ALA A 181 -40.66 -21.37 -4.94
N ARG A 182 -39.70 -22.20 -5.37
CA ARG A 182 -38.45 -22.43 -4.65
C ARG A 182 -37.43 -21.43 -5.20
N LEU A 183 -37.02 -20.49 -4.34
CA LEU A 183 -35.82 -19.69 -4.56
C LEU A 183 -34.65 -20.66 -4.78
N THR A 184 -34.17 -20.75 -6.00
CA THR A 184 -32.93 -21.43 -6.33
C THR A 184 -31.79 -20.63 -5.68
N PRO A 185 -30.86 -21.26 -4.93
CA PRO A 185 -29.68 -20.58 -4.45
C PRO A 185 -28.91 -20.06 -5.67
N ARG A 186 -28.52 -18.78 -5.66
CA ARG A 186 -27.52 -18.24 -6.58
C ARG A 186 -26.36 -19.24 -6.61
N ARG A 187 -26.08 -19.81 -7.79
CA ARG A 187 -24.93 -20.69 -8.02
C ARG A 187 -23.70 -20.03 -7.41
N ASN A 188 -23.03 -20.79 -6.54
CA ASN A 188 -21.77 -20.42 -5.92
C ASN A 188 -20.87 -19.71 -6.95
N ARG A 189 -20.42 -18.50 -6.59
CA ARG A 189 -19.22 -17.87 -7.17
C ARG A 189 -18.22 -18.98 -7.37
N GLU A 190 -17.82 -19.22 -8.62
CA GLU A 190 -16.71 -20.10 -8.93
C GLU A 190 -15.57 -19.74 -7.97
N GLN A 191 -15.19 -20.70 -7.14
CA GLN A 191 -14.00 -20.61 -6.33
C GLN A 191 -12.84 -20.51 -7.32
N SER A 192 -12.49 -19.28 -7.68
CA SER A 192 -11.25 -18.97 -8.37
C SER A 192 -10.14 -19.60 -7.51
N ALA A 193 -9.30 -20.43 -8.13
CA ALA A 193 -8.15 -21.03 -7.46
C ALA A 193 -7.44 -19.96 -6.62
N ALA A 194 -7.07 -20.29 -5.37
CA ALA A 194 -6.34 -19.35 -4.52
C ALA A 194 -5.16 -18.79 -5.32
N PRO A 195 -5.03 -17.45 -5.44
CA PRO A 195 -4.01 -16.85 -6.30
C PRO A 195 -2.63 -17.37 -5.92
N ASP A 196 -1.79 -17.63 -6.93
CA ASP A 196 -0.40 -18.04 -6.67
C ASP A 196 0.25 -16.95 -5.79
N PRO A 197 0.65 -17.26 -4.55
CA PRO A 197 1.29 -16.33 -3.62
C PRO A 197 2.58 -15.71 -4.18
N VAL A 198 3.19 -16.34 -5.20
CA VAL A 198 4.36 -15.82 -5.92
C VAL A 198 3.94 -14.89 -7.07
N GLY A 199 2.74 -14.99 -7.64
CA GLY A 199 2.27 -14.13 -8.74
C GLY A 199 2.04 -12.66 -8.38
N GLY A 200 2.23 -12.29 -7.12
CA GLY A 200 1.99 -10.94 -6.61
C GLY A 200 0.53 -10.64 -6.38
N CYS A 201 0.20 -9.35 -6.24
CA CYS A 201 -1.19 -8.97 -6.12
C CYS A 201 -1.91 -9.18 -7.46
N PRO A 202 -2.91 -10.09 -7.54
CA PRO A 202 -3.67 -10.34 -8.77
C PRO A 202 -4.49 -9.11 -9.17
N GLY A 203 -5.01 -8.35 -8.20
CA GLY A 203 -5.75 -7.12 -8.48
C GLY A 203 -4.90 -5.98 -9.06
N CYS A 204 -3.57 -6.02 -8.87
CA CYS A 204 -2.67 -5.09 -9.54
C CYS A 204 -2.17 -5.58 -10.90
N ALA A 205 -2.42 -6.83 -11.29
CA ALA A 205 -1.93 -7.37 -12.56
C ALA A 205 -2.47 -6.64 -13.81
N PRO A 206 -3.76 -6.26 -13.88
CA PRO A 206 -4.29 -5.46 -15.00
C PRO A 206 -3.54 -4.14 -15.19
N ALA A 207 -3.24 -3.42 -14.10
CA ALA A 207 -2.50 -2.16 -14.17
C ALA A 207 -1.06 -2.37 -14.65
N ARG A 208 -0.35 -3.39 -14.17
CA ARG A 208 1.02 -3.70 -14.63
C ARG A 208 1.07 -4.04 -16.12
N ARG A 209 0.08 -4.79 -16.63
CA ARG A 209 -0.02 -5.12 -18.06
C ARG A 209 -0.36 -3.89 -18.90
N ALA A 210 -1.29 -3.06 -18.43
CA ALA A 210 -1.64 -1.81 -19.09
C ALA A 210 -0.48 -0.81 -19.14
N GLU A 211 0.37 -0.75 -18.11
CA GLU A 211 1.61 0.06 -18.09
C GLU A 211 2.55 -0.33 -19.25
N LEU A 212 2.78 -1.63 -19.45
CA LEU A 212 3.61 -2.15 -20.55
C LEU A 212 3.02 -1.79 -21.92
N LEU A 213 1.74 -2.09 -22.14
CA LEU A 213 1.05 -1.80 -23.40
C LEU A 213 1.04 -0.29 -23.72
N ALA A 214 0.79 0.56 -22.71
CA ALA A 214 0.86 2.00 -22.88
C ALA A 214 2.28 2.47 -23.22
N GLY A 215 3.31 1.84 -22.64
CA GLY A 215 4.72 2.07 -22.96
C GLY A 215 5.07 1.73 -24.41
N TRP A 216 4.47 0.67 -24.97
CA TRP A 216 4.61 0.29 -26.38
C TRP A 216 3.71 1.08 -27.34
N GLY A 217 2.97 2.07 -26.84
CA GLY A 217 2.06 2.91 -27.65
C GLY A 217 0.70 2.28 -27.95
N GLU A 218 0.37 1.13 -27.36
CA GLU A 218 -0.90 0.42 -27.56
C GLU A 218 -1.99 0.90 -26.59
N HIS A 219 -2.37 2.18 -26.70
CA HIS A 219 -3.28 2.84 -25.78
C HIS A 219 -4.64 2.14 -25.66
N GLY A 220 -5.21 1.70 -26.79
CA GLY A 220 -6.50 0.98 -26.79
C GLY A 220 -6.42 -0.38 -26.08
N ALA A 221 -5.33 -1.13 -26.27
CA ALA A 221 -5.11 -2.40 -25.59
C ALA A 221 -4.88 -2.19 -24.08
N ALA A 222 -4.12 -1.15 -23.70
CA ALA A 222 -3.92 -0.78 -22.31
C ALA A 222 -5.25 -0.48 -21.60
N LEU A 223 -6.13 0.32 -22.23
CA LEU A 223 -7.47 0.61 -21.68
C LEU A 223 -8.34 -0.65 -21.60
N ALA A 224 -8.23 -1.58 -22.55
CA ALA A 224 -8.96 -2.84 -22.52
C ALA A 224 -8.52 -3.73 -21.35
N GLU A 225 -7.22 -3.77 -21.01
CA GLU A 225 -6.72 -4.47 -19.83
C GLU A 225 -7.28 -3.91 -18.52
N LEU A 226 -7.48 -2.59 -18.44
CA LEU A 226 -7.95 -1.93 -17.22
C LEU A 226 -9.46 -2.09 -16.97
N ARG A 227 -10.22 -2.54 -17.97
CA ARG A 227 -11.69 -2.60 -17.89
C ARG A 227 -12.23 -3.34 -16.65
N PRO A 228 -11.75 -4.54 -16.27
CA PRO A 228 -12.23 -5.21 -15.06
C PRO A 228 -12.02 -4.39 -13.78
N VAL A 229 -10.96 -3.58 -13.71
CA VAL A 229 -10.71 -2.69 -12.56
C VAL A 229 -11.66 -1.49 -12.58
N LEU A 230 -11.84 -0.88 -13.75
CA LEU A 230 -12.71 0.28 -13.94
C LEU A 230 -14.19 -0.06 -13.74
N ASP A 231 -14.58 -1.30 -14.03
CA ASP A 231 -15.93 -1.84 -13.84
C ASP A 231 -16.17 -2.33 -12.39
N GLY A 232 -15.16 -2.25 -11.50
CA GLY A 232 -15.27 -2.63 -10.10
C GLY A 232 -15.22 -4.13 -9.83
N GLU A 233 -14.77 -4.95 -10.79
CA GLU A 233 -14.69 -6.41 -10.67
C GLU A 233 -13.45 -6.88 -9.90
N VAL A 234 -12.52 -5.97 -9.61
CA VAL A 234 -11.23 -6.26 -8.98
C VAL A 234 -11.14 -5.64 -7.58
N GLY A 235 -11.02 -6.49 -6.56
CA GLY A 235 -10.76 -6.07 -5.19
C GLY A 235 -9.25 -5.99 -4.90
N CYS A 236 -8.74 -4.78 -4.69
CA CYS A 236 -7.37 -4.52 -4.24
C CYS A 236 -7.28 -3.12 -3.63
N THR A 237 -6.56 -2.97 -2.53
CA THR A 237 -6.41 -1.67 -1.87
C THR A 237 -5.80 -0.62 -2.79
N ASP A 238 -4.90 -0.93 -3.72
CA ASP A 238 -4.29 0.04 -4.65
C ASP A 238 -5.21 0.44 -5.82
N GLN A 239 -6.32 -0.27 -5.99
CA GLN A 239 -7.26 -0.06 -7.08
C GLN A 239 -8.51 0.67 -6.57
N PRO A 240 -9.12 1.54 -7.40
CA PRO A 240 -8.81 1.78 -8.81
C PRO A 240 -7.79 2.90 -9.06
N GLU A 241 -7.23 3.55 -8.03
CA GLU A 241 -6.39 4.74 -8.22
C GLU A 241 -5.14 4.45 -9.06
N ARG A 242 -4.51 3.28 -8.91
CA ARG A 242 -3.41 2.87 -9.79
C ARG A 242 -3.87 2.72 -11.24
N ALA A 243 -4.96 2.00 -11.51
CA ALA A 243 -5.51 1.85 -12.86
C ALA A 243 -5.86 3.21 -13.49
N LEU A 244 -6.47 4.11 -12.72
CA LEU A 244 -6.78 5.46 -13.17
C LEU A 244 -5.52 6.23 -13.56
N ALA A 245 -4.45 6.15 -12.76
CA ALA A 245 -3.19 6.80 -13.11
C ALA A 245 -2.56 6.25 -14.40
N VAL A 246 -2.63 4.94 -14.62
CA VAL A 246 -2.14 4.29 -15.86
C VAL A 246 -2.99 4.71 -17.07
N ALA A 247 -4.31 4.87 -16.89
CA ALA A 247 -5.23 5.22 -17.96
C ALA A 247 -5.17 6.69 -18.42
N MET A 248 -4.62 7.61 -17.61
CA MET A 248 -4.61 9.05 -17.93
C MET A 248 -3.98 9.37 -19.29
N LEU A 249 -2.77 8.84 -19.55
CA LEU A 249 -2.06 9.11 -20.80
C LEU A 249 -2.69 8.38 -22.01
N PRO A 250 -3.08 7.09 -21.91
CA PRO A 250 -3.89 6.44 -22.93
C PRO A 250 -5.14 7.22 -23.31
N TRP A 251 -5.98 7.63 -22.34
CA TRP A 251 -7.19 8.42 -22.61
C TRP A 251 -6.86 9.76 -23.28
N LEU A 252 -5.84 10.46 -22.81
CA LEU A 252 -5.44 11.73 -23.43
C LEU A 252 -5.01 11.53 -24.90
N ARG A 253 -4.28 10.45 -25.20
CA ARG A 253 -3.81 10.14 -26.56
C ARG A 253 -4.90 9.58 -27.48
N THR A 254 -5.97 9.00 -26.93
CA THR A 254 -7.14 8.55 -27.71
C THR A 254 -8.24 9.61 -27.82
N GLY A 255 -8.02 10.82 -27.29
CA GLY A 255 -8.94 11.95 -27.39
C GLY A 255 -9.99 12.04 -26.28
N GLU A 256 -9.89 11.21 -25.23
CA GLU A 256 -10.77 11.18 -24.07
C GLU A 256 -10.25 12.07 -22.92
N ALA A 257 -9.93 13.33 -23.24
CA ALA A 257 -9.27 14.26 -22.33
C ALA A 257 -10.08 14.52 -21.03
N GLU A 258 -11.41 14.58 -21.11
CA GLU A 258 -12.27 14.76 -19.93
C GLU A 258 -12.16 13.60 -18.94
N ARG A 259 -12.16 12.35 -19.44
CA ARG A 259 -11.97 11.17 -18.60
C ARG A 259 -10.58 11.15 -17.97
N ALA A 260 -9.55 11.52 -18.73
CA ALA A 260 -8.19 11.66 -18.21
C ALA A 260 -8.12 12.70 -17.08
N GLY A 261 -8.81 13.84 -17.21
CA GLY A 261 -8.92 14.86 -16.17
C GLY A 261 -9.61 14.38 -14.90
N GLN A 262 -10.73 13.64 -15.04
CA GLN A 262 -11.43 13.02 -13.89
C GLN A 262 -10.55 12.01 -13.16
N ALA A 263 -9.87 11.15 -13.93
CA ALA A 263 -8.94 10.16 -13.41
C ALA A 263 -7.77 10.80 -12.66
N HIS A 264 -7.20 11.88 -13.21
CA HIS A 264 -6.15 12.67 -12.57
C HIS A 264 -6.57 13.19 -11.21
N VAL A 265 -7.71 13.89 -11.14
CA VAL A 265 -8.19 14.48 -9.88
C VAL A 265 -8.47 13.38 -8.84
N ARG A 266 -9.19 12.32 -9.22
CA ARG A 266 -9.51 11.22 -8.30
C ARG A 266 -8.27 10.50 -7.79
N ALA A 267 -7.39 10.04 -8.68
CA ALA A 267 -6.21 9.28 -8.29
C ALA A 267 -5.20 10.13 -7.51
N TYR A 268 -5.01 11.40 -7.89
CA TYR A 268 -4.04 12.27 -7.21
C TYR A 268 -4.41 12.56 -5.76
N ARG A 269 -5.71 12.64 -5.41
CA ARG A 269 -6.17 12.85 -4.03
C ARG A 269 -5.59 11.81 -3.07
N ARG A 270 -5.45 10.57 -3.50
CA ARG A 270 -4.81 9.50 -2.74
C ARG A 270 -3.28 9.54 -2.88
N HIS A 271 -2.79 9.57 -4.12
CA HIS A 271 -1.36 9.44 -4.39
C HIS A 271 -0.50 10.55 -3.77
N ARG A 272 -1.07 11.75 -3.56
CA ARG A 272 -0.38 12.87 -2.93
C ARG A 272 0.01 12.61 -1.46
N ARG A 273 -0.68 11.71 -0.76
CA ARG A 273 -0.44 11.38 0.67
C ARG A 273 0.31 10.08 0.87
N GLU A 274 0.13 9.12 -0.04
CA GLU A 274 0.64 7.77 0.11
C GLU A 274 2.12 7.67 -0.33
N ARG A 275 3.01 7.23 0.59
CA ARG A 275 4.44 7.07 0.29
C ARG A 275 4.67 6.08 -0.85
N ALA A 276 3.96 4.95 -0.84
CA ALA A 276 4.02 3.90 -1.85
C ALA A 276 3.50 4.35 -3.23
N ALA A 277 2.76 5.46 -3.29
CA ALA A 277 2.24 6.03 -4.52
C ALA A 277 3.20 6.99 -5.25
N PHE A 278 4.46 7.08 -4.81
CA PHE A 278 5.47 7.92 -5.46
C PHE A 278 5.67 7.57 -6.96
N PRO A 279 5.74 6.29 -7.37
CA PRO A 279 5.90 5.93 -8.78
C PRO A 279 4.80 6.49 -9.70
N GLN A 280 3.59 6.72 -9.17
CA GLN A 280 2.42 7.20 -9.92
C GLN A 280 2.48 8.72 -10.18
N LEU A 281 3.30 9.47 -9.44
CA LEU A 281 3.40 10.92 -9.55
C LEU A 281 3.94 11.39 -10.91
N ALA A 282 4.83 10.60 -11.53
CA ALA A 282 5.35 10.89 -12.87
C ALA A 282 4.22 10.92 -13.91
N ALA A 283 3.24 10.02 -13.80
CA ALA A 283 2.07 10.00 -14.69
C ALA A 283 1.20 11.26 -14.52
N HIS A 284 1.01 11.74 -13.29
CA HIS A 284 0.28 12.98 -13.01
C HIS A 284 0.98 14.21 -13.59
N LEU A 285 2.30 14.31 -13.43
CA LEU A 285 3.09 15.41 -14.01
C LEU A 285 3.06 15.38 -15.54
N ARG A 286 3.21 14.19 -16.16
CA ARG A 286 3.09 14.04 -17.61
C ARG A 286 1.68 14.35 -18.11
N PHE A 287 0.63 13.93 -17.41
CA PHE A 287 -0.74 14.32 -17.73
C PHE A 287 -0.90 15.85 -17.71
N CYS A 288 -0.40 16.53 -16.66
CA CYS A 288 -0.47 17.99 -16.60
C CYS A 288 0.32 18.67 -17.72
N ALA A 289 1.51 18.16 -18.06
CA ALA A 289 2.33 18.65 -19.15
C ALA A 289 1.63 18.49 -20.52
N LEU A 290 1.16 17.28 -20.83
CA LEU A 290 0.59 16.94 -22.14
C LEU A 290 -0.86 17.42 -22.30
N GLY A 291 -1.60 17.54 -21.21
CA GLY A 291 -2.96 18.09 -21.19
C GLY A 291 -2.99 19.63 -21.11
N GLY A 292 -1.84 20.30 -21.01
CA GLY A 292 -1.77 21.77 -20.94
C GLY A 292 -2.12 22.38 -19.58
N HIS A 293 -2.17 21.57 -18.50
CA HIS A 293 -2.43 22.01 -17.12
C HIS A 293 -1.14 22.42 -16.39
N LEU A 294 -0.37 23.32 -17.00
CA LEU A 294 0.99 23.65 -16.52
C LEU A 294 1.01 24.17 -15.09
N ASP A 295 0.10 25.07 -14.70
CA ASP A 295 0.07 25.63 -13.36
C ASP A 295 -0.24 24.59 -12.28
N ARG A 296 -1.24 23.72 -12.52
CA ARG A 296 -1.56 22.58 -11.64
C ARG A 296 -0.38 21.61 -11.56
N GLY A 297 0.28 21.34 -12.68
CA GLY A 297 1.47 20.50 -12.69
C GLY A 297 2.57 21.08 -11.81
N LEU A 298 2.81 22.40 -11.86
CA LEU A 298 3.82 23.07 -11.05
C LEU A 298 3.44 23.08 -9.56
N ASP A 299 2.15 23.15 -9.22
CA ASP A 299 1.67 23.00 -7.84
C ASP A 299 1.97 21.59 -7.31
N ILE A 300 1.64 20.56 -8.10
CA ILE A 300 1.94 19.16 -7.78
C ILE A 300 3.45 18.95 -7.64
N LEU A 301 4.24 19.49 -8.56
CA LEU A 301 5.69 19.39 -8.51
C LEU A 301 6.23 20.03 -7.23
N ALA A 302 5.80 21.24 -6.89
CA ALA A 302 6.20 21.93 -5.68
C ALA A 302 5.81 21.15 -4.40
N GLU A 303 4.60 20.61 -4.35
CA GLU A 303 4.11 19.82 -3.22
C GLU A 303 4.93 18.53 -3.01
N GLN A 304 5.29 17.85 -4.10
CA GLN A 304 5.89 16.52 -4.06
C GLN A 304 7.42 16.55 -4.13
N LEU A 305 8.04 17.68 -4.48
CA LEU A 305 9.49 17.86 -4.57
C LEU A 305 10.25 17.38 -3.32
N PRO A 306 9.79 17.60 -2.07
CA PRO A 306 10.51 17.14 -0.87
C PRO A 306 10.65 15.62 -0.79
N ARG A 307 9.79 14.85 -1.48
CA ARG A 307 9.87 13.39 -1.51
C ARG A 307 11.01 12.89 -2.40
N LEU A 308 11.52 13.71 -3.31
CA LEU A 308 12.66 13.37 -4.17
C LEU A 308 13.98 13.30 -3.38
N ASP A 309 14.04 13.95 -2.22
CA ASP A 309 15.18 13.88 -1.30
C ASP A 309 15.25 12.55 -0.54
N HIS A 310 14.12 11.82 -0.45
CA HIS A 310 14.04 10.46 0.10
C HIS A 310 13.24 9.57 -0.86
N PRO A 311 13.79 9.29 -2.05
CA PRO A 311 13.04 8.67 -3.12
C PRO A 311 12.61 7.26 -2.74
N TYR A 312 11.48 6.83 -3.29
CA TYR A 312 10.96 5.47 -3.10
C TYR A 312 11.93 4.42 -3.68
N ASP A 313 12.38 4.66 -4.91
CA ASP A 313 13.49 3.97 -5.58
C ASP A 313 14.09 4.88 -6.67
N ASP A 314 15.23 4.49 -7.24
CA ASP A 314 15.96 5.32 -8.21
C ASP A 314 15.21 5.42 -9.55
N LEU A 315 14.49 4.38 -9.96
CA LEU A 315 13.68 4.39 -11.19
C LEU A 315 12.56 5.42 -11.09
N SER A 316 11.82 5.42 -9.97
CA SER A 316 10.72 6.35 -9.72
C SER A 316 11.23 7.79 -9.59
N ALA A 317 12.41 7.98 -8.98
CA ALA A 317 13.07 9.29 -8.94
C ALA A 317 13.44 9.79 -10.34
N MET A 318 13.99 8.92 -11.19
CA MET A 318 14.32 9.22 -12.58
C MET A 318 13.07 9.62 -13.37
N GLU A 319 11.98 8.86 -13.26
CA GLU A 319 10.73 9.12 -13.97
C GLU A 319 10.03 10.39 -13.47
N PHE A 320 10.01 10.63 -12.16
CA PHE A 320 9.48 11.87 -11.57
C PHE A 320 10.30 13.09 -12.03
N ALA A 321 11.62 13.00 -12.01
CA ALA A 321 12.51 14.07 -12.45
C ALA A 321 12.35 14.36 -13.95
N ALA A 322 12.24 13.33 -14.80
CA ALA A 322 12.00 13.52 -16.23
C ALA A 322 10.64 14.17 -16.51
N ALA A 323 9.58 13.72 -15.85
CA ALA A 323 8.26 14.32 -15.97
C ALA A 323 8.23 15.78 -15.48
N GLY A 324 8.91 16.07 -14.37
CA GLY A 324 9.06 17.42 -13.84
C GLY A 324 9.88 18.33 -14.76
N ALA A 325 10.97 17.81 -15.35
CA ALA A 325 11.78 18.54 -16.32
C ALA A 325 11.00 18.88 -17.60
N LEU A 326 10.23 17.93 -18.13
CA LEU A 326 9.30 18.15 -19.25
C LEU A 326 8.30 19.28 -18.91
N LEU A 327 7.64 19.18 -17.77
CA LEU A 327 6.67 20.17 -17.30
C LEU A 327 7.31 21.56 -17.15
N CYS A 328 8.47 21.65 -16.51
CA CYS A 328 9.20 22.91 -16.35
C CYS A 328 9.61 23.51 -17.70
N GLY A 329 10.08 22.69 -18.64
CA GLY A 329 10.42 23.12 -19.99
C GLY A 329 9.22 23.75 -20.72
N LEU A 330 8.08 23.06 -20.73
CA LEU A 330 6.84 23.59 -21.31
C LEU A 330 6.32 24.84 -20.58
N ALA A 331 6.48 24.89 -19.25
CA ALA A 331 6.14 26.07 -18.46
C ALA A 331 7.02 27.28 -18.80
N VAL A 332 8.32 27.08 -19.04
CA VAL A 332 9.25 28.12 -19.49
C VAL A 332 8.84 28.64 -20.88
N GLU A 333 8.57 27.75 -21.83
CA GLU A 333 8.07 28.12 -23.16
C GLU A 333 6.76 28.93 -23.07
N ALA A 334 5.90 28.59 -22.10
CA ALA A 334 4.66 29.31 -21.82
C ALA A 334 4.81 30.54 -20.91
N GLY A 335 6.03 31.05 -20.70
CA GLY A 335 6.31 32.30 -19.97
C GLY A 335 6.28 32.20 -18.44
N ARG A 336 6.26 31.01 -17.85
CA ARG A 336 6.22 30.77 -16.39
C ARG A 336 7.61 30.50 -15.78
N GLY A 337 8.68 30.63 -16.56
CA GLY A 337 10.03 30.25 -16.14
C GLY A 337 10.53 30.96 -14.87
N GLY A 338 10.06 32.19 -14.61
CA GLY A 338 10.43 32.96 -13.41
C GLY A 338 9.61 32.65 -12.16
N ARG A 339 8.57 31.80 -12.24
CA ARG A 339 7.78 31.40 -11.06
C ARG A 339 8.70 30.73 -10.04
N ARG A 340 8.56 31.09 -8.77
CA ARG A 340 9.39 30.56 -7.67
C ARG A 340 8.72 29.36 -7.02
N ILE A 341 9.51 28.34 -6.75
CA ILE A 341 9.14 27.12 -6.04
C ILE A 341 10.07 26.98 -4.83
N HIS A 342 9.46 26.79 -3.67
CA HIS A 342 10.21 26.51 -2.45
C HIS A 342 10.79 25.09 -2.52
N ARG A 343 12.11 24.97 -2.39
CA ARG A 343 12.80 23.69 -2.26
C ARG A 343 13.37 23.58 -0.84
N PRO A 344 12.83 22.69 0.01
CA PRO A 344 13.37 22.47 1.34
C PRO A 344 14.83 22.03 1.29
N GLY A 345 15.58 22.35 2.35
CA GLY A 345 16.97 21.89 2.48
C GLY A 345 17.02 20.38 2.73
N HIS A 346 18.07 19.72 2.23
CA HIS A 346 18.29 18.30 2.43
C HIS A 346 19.78 17.98 2.50
N GLY A 347 20.20 17.30 3.57
CA GLY A 347 21.60 17.04 3.85
C GLY A 347 22.42 18.34 3.84
N PRO A 348 23.49 18.43 3.04
CA PRO A 348 24.31 19.66 2.95
C PRO A 348 23.66 20.76 2.09
N ARG A 349 22.57 20.48 1.37
CA ARG A 349 21.91 21.45 0.48
C ARG A 349 20.99 22.37 1.31
N PRO A 350 21.22 23.70 1.33
CA PRO A 350 20.34 24.62 2.05
C PRO A 350 18.96 24.73 1.39
N ALA A 351 17.96 25.15 2.16
CA ALA A 351 16.66 25.51 1.63
C ALA A 351 16.79 26.74 0.71
N SER A 352 16.08 26.75 -0.40
CA SER A 352 16.12 27.85 -1.35
C SER A 352 14.81 28.02 -2.10
N GLU A 353 14.53 29.25 -2.51
CA GLU A 353 13.58 29.50 -3.60
C GLU A 353 14.31 29.27 -4.92
N VAL A 354 13.74 28.46 -5.80
CA VAL A 354 14.30 28.18 -7.12
C VAL A 354 13.26 28.55 -8.17
N ASP A 355 13.67 29.20 -9.26
CA ASP A 355 12.75 29.47 -10.37
C ASP A 355 12.52 28.20 -11.20
N VAL A 356 11.37 28.14 -11.88
CA VAL A 356 10.96 26.98 -12.68
C VAL A 356 12.00 26.61 -13.74
N ALA A 357 12.68 27.58 -14.35
CA ALA A 357 13.72 27.30 -15.34
C ALA A 357 14.92 26.56 -14.71
N THR A 358 15.43 27.06 -13.58
CA THR A 358 16.54 26.43 -12.85
C THR A 358 16.14 25.06 -12.31
N LEU A 359 14.94 24.93 -11.72
CA LEU A 359 14.43 23.64 -11.24
C LEU A 359 14.31 22.62 -12.39
N GLY A 360 13.85 23.06 -13.56
CA GLY A 360 13.78 22.21 -14.75
C GLY A 360 15.14 21.67 -15.18
N ALA A 361 16.18 22.51 -15.14
CA ALA A 361 17.55 22.09 -15.46
C ALA A 361 18.10 21.07 -14.44
N ASP A 362 17.86 21.29 -13.14
CA ASP A 362 18.26 20.37 -12.08
C ASP A 362 17.58 18.99 -12.24
N LEU A 363 16.27 18.98 -12.49
CA LEU A 363 15.50 17.75 -12.69
C LEU A 363 15.91 17.02 -13.97
N PHE A 364 16.22 17.75 -15.03
CA PHE A 364 16.77 17.18 -16.27
C PHE A 364 18.10 16.48 -15.99
N ALA A 365 19.04 17.15 -15.30
CA ALA A 365 20.33 16.59 -14.97
C ALA A 365 20.18 15.29 -14.14
N LEU A 366 19.37 15.33 -13.07
CA LEU A 366 19.09 14.15 -12.24
C LEU A 366 18.50 12.99 -13.06
N ALA A 367 17.49 13.25 -13.90
CA ALA A 367 16.89 12.22 -14.73
C ALA A 367 17.91 11.59 -15.69
N THR A 368 18.74 12.40 -16.33
CA THR A 368 19.78 11.90 -17.26
C THR A 368 20.91 11.14 -16.56
N GLU A 369 21.31 11.55 -15.35
CA GLU A 369 22.34 10.86 -14.56
C GLU A 369 21.86 9.47 -14.11
N LEU A 370 20.62 9.39 -13.61
CA LEU A 370 20.01 8.13 -13.22
C LEU A 370 19.81 7.22 -14.43
N ALA A 371 19.32 7.73 -15.56
CA ALA A 371 19.17 6.97 -16.79
C ALA A 371 20.50 6.40 -17.28
N GLY A 372 21.56 7.21 -17.28
CA GLY A 372 22.92 6.78 -17.61
C GLY A 372 23.44 5.70 -16.65
N SER A 373 23.10 5.76 -15.37
CA SER A 373 23.47 4.74 -14.38
C SER A 373 22.76 3.40 -14.64
N PHE A 374 21.47 3.42 -15.00
CA PHE A 374 20.75 2.21 -15.41
C PHE A 374 21.32 1.63 -16.70
N ASP A 375 21.60 2.47 -17.69
CA ASP A 375 22.17 2.07 -18.97
C ASP A 375 23.56 1.46 -18.82
N ALA A 376 24.42 2.07 -18.00
CA ALA A 376 25.74 1.52 -17.65
C ALA A 376 25.63 0.14 -17.00
N ARG A 377 24.65 -0.06 -16.10
CA ARG A 377 24.38 -1.37 -15.48
C ARG A 377 23.79 -2.39 -16.47
N ASN A 378 22.97 -1.92 -17.41
CA ASN A 378 22.26 -2.77 -18.38
C ASN A 378 23.12 -3.17 -19.58
N GLY A 379 24.11 -2.34 -19.93
CA GLY A 379 24.82 -2.45 -21.19
C GLY A 379 23.99 -2.05 -22.41
N THR A 380 22.94 -1.25 -22.24
CA THR A 380 22.06 -0.74 -23.31
C THR A 380 21.89 0.78 -23.15
N GLY A 381 21.40 1.47 -24.19
CA GLY A 381 21.05 2.91 -24.12
C GLY A 381 19.55 3.16 -23.95
N HIS A 382 18.81 2.15 -23.48
CA HIS A 382 17.35 2.14 -23.53
C HIS A 382 16.73 3.14 -22.57
N GLN A 383 17.21 3.25 -21.33
CA GLN A 383 16.64 4.14 -20.34
C GLN A 383 16.87 5.60 -20.72
N SER A 384 18.07 5.95 -21.20
CA SER A 384 18.36 7.30 -21.71
C SER A 384 17.48 7.64 -22.91
N GLY A 385 17.30 6.70 -23.86
CA GLY A 385 16.40 6.89 -25.01
C GLY A 385 14.94 7.10 -24.60
N ARG A 386 14.47 6.34 -23.61
CA ARG A 386 13.10 6.45 -23.06
C ARG A 386 12.88 7.80 -22.38
N ILE A 387 13.82 8.26 -21.55
CA ILE A 387 13.74 9.57 -20.89
C ILE A 387 13.84 10.71 -21.90
N ALA A 388 14.72 10.61 -22.90
CA ALA A 388 14.79 11.58 -24.00
C ALA A 388 13.46 11.66 -24.78
N SER A 389 12.80 10.52 -25.00
CA SER A 389 11.48 10.47 -25.63
C SER A 389 10.42 11.23 -24.82
N TRP A 390 10.39 11.06 -23.49
CA TRP A 390 9.47 11.81 -22.62
C TRP A 390 9.73 13.32 -22.68
N LEU A 391 11.00 13.73 -22.63
CA LEU A 391 11.38 15.15 -22.66
C LEU A 391 11.07 15.83 -24.00
N ALA A 392 10.97 15.05 -25.08
CA ALA A 392 10.58 15.54 -26.41
C ALA A 392 9.06 15.65 -26.61
N GLU A 393 8.23 15.16 -25.67
CA GLU A 393 6.78 15.22 -25.80
C GLU A 393 6.26 16.66 -25.84
N ARG A 394 5.06 16.83 -26.42
CA ARG A 394 4.39 18.12 -26.58
C ARG A 394 2.91 18.00 -26.20
N PRO A 395 2.28 19.12 -25.79
CA PRO A 395 0.85 19.13 -25.49
C PRO A 395 0.01 18.53 -26.63
N LEU A 396 -0.95 17.68 -26.27
CA LEU A 396 -1.76 16.90 -27.22
C LEU A 396 -3.05 17.62 -27.64
N GLY A 397 -3.37 18.75 -27.01
CA GLY A 397 -4.55 19.54 -27.30
C GLY A 397 -4.70 20.73 -26.36
N ALA A 398 -5.83 21.44 -26.49
CA ALA A 398 -6.19 22.50 -25.54
C ALA A 398 -6.60 21.88 -24.19
N PRO A 399 -6.27 22.52 -23.06
CA PRO A 399 -6.64 22.02 -21.74
C PRO A 399 -8.15 21.96 -21.56
N VAL A 400 -8.67 20.80 -21.14
CA VAL A 400 -10.06 20.64 -20.73
C VAL A 400 -10.26 21.07 -19.28
N PRO A 401 -11.38 21.70 -18.89
CA PRO A 401 -11.62 22.04 -17.50
C PRO A 401 -11.49 20.81 -16.59
N LEU A 402 -10.66 20.92 -15.55
CA LEU A 402 -10.55 19.86 -14.56
C LEU A 402 -11.71 19.98 -13.57
N PRO A 403 -12.27 18.85 -13.09
CA PRO A 403 -13.20 18.87 -11.97
C PRO A 403 -12.62 19.62 -10.79
N ALA A 404 -13.48 20.29 -10.01
CA ALA A 404 -13.04 20.95 -8.79
C ALA A 404 -12.29 19.95 -7.90
N ASP A 405 -11.10 20.35 -7.46
CA ASP A 405 -10.37 19.63 -6.41
C ASP A 405 -10.96 20.00 -5.03
N ALA A 406 -12.29 20.00 -4.94
CA ALA A 406 -13.01 20.13 -3.70
C ALA A 406 -12.86 18.80 -2.92
N PRO A 407 -12.83 18.82 -1.57
CA PRO A 407 -13.33 17.65 -0.84
C PRO A 407 -14.71 17.32 -1.41
N ASP A 408 -15.05 16.04 -1.48
CA ASP A 408 -16.30 15.60 -2.12
C ASP A 408 -17.52 16.18 -1.38
N ASP A 409 -17.90 17.39 -1.77
CA ASP A 409 -19.18 18.03 -1.48
C ASP A 409 -20.12 17.61 -2.62
N GLY A 410 -20.52 16.34 -2.61
CA GLY A 410 -21.70 15.87 -3.34
C GLY A 410 -21.58 15.77 -4.86
N TRP A 411 -21.79 14.57 -5.36
CA TRP A 411 -22.50 14.39 -6.62
C TRP A 411 -23.88 15.08 -6.57
N PRO A 412 -24.42 15.57 -7.71
CA PRO A 412 -25.67 16.31 -7.71
C PRO A 412 -26.82 15.41 -7.25
N ASP A 413 -27.69 16.00 -6.43
CA ASP A 413 -29.00 15.54 -5.99
C ASP A 413 -29.72 14.68 -7.05
N GLY A 414 -29.72 13.38 -6.77
CA GLY A 414 -30.74 12.46 -7.23
C GLY A 414 -31.27 11.74 -6.01
N SER A 415 -32.33 12.29 -5.41
CA SER A 415 -33.12 11.67 -4.34
C SER A 415 -33.36 10.16 -4.55
N ALA A 416 -32.55 9.33 -3.89
CA ALA A 416 -32.84 7.95 -3.54
C ALA A 416 -31.83 7.55 -2.45
N GLU A 417 -32.35 7.02 -1.34
CA GLU A 417 -31.63 6.49 -0.16
C GLU A 417 -30.18 6.05 -0.45
N ASP A 418 -29.21 6.67 0.23
CA ASP A 418 -27.79 6.28 0.16
C ASP A 418 -27.65 4.79 0.47
N PRO A 419 -27.01 4.00 -0.41
CA PRO A 419 -26.66 2.63 -0.07
C PRO A 419 -25.64 2.65 1.07
N GLU A 420 -25.87 1.85 2.11
CA GLU A 420 -24.89 1.64 3.17
C GLU A 420 -23.52 1.27 2.56
N PRO A 421 -22.41 1.80 3.10
CA PRO A 421 -21.07 1.46 2.60
C PRO A 421 -20.88 -0.06 2.64
N ALA A 422 -20.28 -0.62 1.59
CA ALA A 422 -20.02 -2.06 1.52
C ALA A 422 -19.15 -2.51 2.72
N GLU A 423 -19.33 -3.76 3.19
CA GLU A 423 -18.73 -4.22 4.46
C GLU A 423 -17.20 -4.04 4.57
N GLU A 424 -16.49 -4.08 3.44
CA GLU A 424 -15.03 -3.96 3.37
C GLU A 424 -14.56 -2.59 2.83
N GLU A 425 -15.47 -1.71 2.43
CA GLU A 425 -15.13 -0.40 1.85
C GLU A 425 -14.98 0.66 2.95
N PRO A 426 -13.79 1.30 3.07
CA PRO A 426 -13.60 2.36 4.05
C PRO A 426 -14.44 3.60 3.74
N ALA A 427 -15.27 4.01 4.68
CA ALA A 427 -16.05 5.24 4.62
C ALA A 427 -15.68 6.18 5.79
N PRO A 428 -15.92 7.49 5.68
CA PRO A 428 -15.74 8.42 6.80
C PRO A 428 -16.50 7.95 8.04
N LEU A 429 -15.88 8.01 9.21
CA LEU A 429 -16.50 7.58 10.47
C LEU A 429 -17.79 8.38 10.73
N SER A 430 -18.92 7.70 10.64
CA SER A 430 -20.23 8.30 10.88
C SER A 430 -20.87 7.73 12.14
N LEU A 431 -21.76 8.50 12.76
CA LEU A 431 -22.58 8.04 13.87
C LEU A 431 -23.42 6.80 13.48
N PRO A 432 -24.11 6.77 12.32
CA PRO A 432 -24.81 5.58 11.83
C PRO A 432 -23.93 4.32 11.75
N MET A 433 -22.66 4.46 11.37
CA MET A 433 -21.75 3.31 11.31
C MET A 433 -21.41 2.77 12.70
N ILE A 434 -21.21 3.63 13.69
CA ILE A 434 -20.98 3.23 15.09
C ILE A 434 -22.21 2.50 15.62
N THR A 435 -23.41 3.08 15.43
CA THR A 435 -24.67 2.49 15.90
C THR A 435 -24.97 1.16 15.19
N ALA A 436 -24.83 1.08 13.86
CA ALA A 436 -25.03 -0.15 13.11
C ALA A 436 -24.04 -1.26 13.52
N ALA A 437 -22.79 -0.90 13.82
CA ALA A 437 -21.80 -1.86 14.32
C ALA A 437 -22.13 -2.35 15.74
N LEU A 438 -22.72 -1.52 16.61
CA LEU A 438 -23.23 -1.92 17.92
C LEU A 438 -24.52 -2.76 17.81
N ASP A 439 -25.42 -2.40 16.89
CA ASP A 439 -26.66 -3.16 16.61
C ASP A 439 -26.33 -4.59 16.13
N ARG A 440 -25.35 -4.74 15.23
CA ARG A 440 -24.86 -6.05 14.78
C ARG A 440 -24.27 -6.88 15.92
N ARG A 441 -23.68 -6.23 16.93
CA ARG A 441 -23.18 -6.90 18.15
C ARG A 441 -24.29 -7.22 19.15
N GLY A 442 -25.51 -6.69 18.95
CA GLY A 442 -26.64 -6.85 19.86
C GLY A 442 -26.50 -6.01 21.14
N ASP A 443 -25.72 -4.93 21.09
CA ASP A 443 -25.46 -4.10 22.27
C ASP A 443 -26.56 -3.07 22.52
N GLY A 444 -26.89 -2.87 23.79
CA GLY A 444 -27.76 -1.77 24.22
C GLY A 444 -26.96 -0.47 24.39
N TYR A 445 -27.37 0.59 23.68
CA TYR A 445 -26.80 1.92 23.79
C TYR A 445 -27.87 3.01 23.71
N ALA A 446 -27.50 4.23 24.12
CA ALA A 446 -28.24 5.46 23.89
C ALA A 446 -27.33 6.46 23.16
N VAL A 447 -27.94 7.33 22.35
CA VAL A 447 -27.24 8.42 21.67
C VAL A 447 -27.58 9.73 22.36
N GLU A 448 -26.56 10.45 22.85
CA GLU A 448 -26.71 11.76 23.47
C GLU A 448 -26.90 12.87 22.40
N PRO A 449 -27.45 14.04 22.76
CA PRO A 449 -27.70 15.13 21.81
C PRO A 449 -26.45 15.65 21.07
N ASP A 450 -25.26 15.46 21.64
CA ASP A 450 -23.98 15.82 21.03
C ASP A 450 -23.43 14.74 20.07
N GLY A 451 -24.15 13.64 19.88
CA GLY A 451 -23.75 12.52 19.06
C GLY A 451 -22.83 11.50 19.75
N THR A 452 -22.61 11.62 21.06
CA THR A 452 -21.92 10.59 21.86
C THR A 452 -22.78 9.34 21.98
N VAL A 453 -22.22 8.17 21.71
CA VAL A 453 -22.90 6.88 21.92
C VAL A 453 -22.47 6.31 23.27
N VAL A 454 -23.43 6.08 24.17
CA VAL A 454 -23.16 5.60 25.52
C VAL A 454 -23.84 4.26 25.72
N GLY A 455 -23.09 3.26 26.20
CA GLY A 455 -23.65 1.97 26.57
C GLY A 455 -23.07 1.46 27.90
N ARG A 456 -23.73 0.44 28.44
CA ARG A 456 -23.30 -0.26 29.65
C ARG A 456 -23.11 -1.74 29.36
N TRP A 457 -21.90 -2.23 29.63
CA TRP A 457 -21.50 -3.62 29.49
C TRP A 457 -21.00 -4.14 30.84
N GLY A 458 -21.90 -4.75 31.63
CA GLY A 458 -21.57 -5.20 32.98
C GLY A 458 -21.16 -4.04 33.90
N GLU A 459 -19.91 -4.08 34.36
CA GLU A 459 -19.28 -3.04 35.21
C GLU A 459 -18.61 -1.92 34.40
N ALA A 460 -18.60 -2.02 33.06
CA ALA A 460 -18.07 -0.97 32.19
C ALA A 460 -19.19 -0.08 31.65
N MET A 461 -19.06 1.23 31.87
CA MET A 461 -19.78 2.24 31.11
C MET A 461 -18.85 2.78 30.02
N ILE A 462 -19.21 2.67 28.75
CA ILE A 462 -18.35 3.06 27.63
C ILE A 462 -19.04 4.14 26.81
N GLN A 463 -18.31 5.23 26.55
CA GLN A 463 -18.73 6.35 25.73
C GLN A 463 -17.90 6.36 24.45
N PHE A 464 -18.52 6.23 23.28
CA PHE A 464 -17.90 6.40 21.98
C PHE A 464 -18.18 7.80 21.45
N ARG A 465 -17.11 8.52 21.11
CA ARG A 465 -17.13 9.88 20.57
C ARG A 465 -16.38 9.94 19.26
N ARG A 466 -16.85 10.83 18.39
CA ARG A 466 -16.14 11.26 17.19
C ARG A 466 -15.44 12.57 17.51
N LEU A 467 -14.12 12.56 17.57
CA LEU A 467 -13.28 13.73 17.80
C LEU A 467 -12.56 14.15 16.51
N GLY A 468 -11.90 15.31 16.55
CA GLY A 468 -11.26 15.89 15.36
C GLY A 468 -12.19 16.84 14.60
N GLN A 469 -11.63 17.67 13.72
CA GLN A 469 -12.40 18.70 13.00
C GLN A 469 -13.41 18.09 12.03
N ARG A 470 -13.17 16.86 11.57
CA ARG A 470 -14.04 16.10 10.66
C ARG A 470 -14.74 14.93 11.36
N GLY A 471 -14.63 14.79 12.68
CA GLY A 471 -15.14 13.63 13.43
C GLY A 471 -14.42 12.33 13.09
N GLU A 472 -13.16 12.44 12.67
CA GLU A 472 -12.34 11.36 12.12
C GLU A 472 -11.64 10.49 13.17
N ILE A 473 -11.65 10.90 14.44
CA ILE A 473 -11.04 10.14 15.53
C ILE A 473 -12.13 9.39 16.29
N LEU A 474 -12.08 8.05 16.29
CA LEU A 474 -12.89 7.23 17.17
C LEU A 474 -12.24 7.21 18.55
N HIS A 475 -12.87 7.88 19.51
CA HIS A 475 -12.43 7.90 20.90
C HIS A 475 -13.44 7.19 21.79
N ALA A 476 -12.99 6.19 22.52
CA ALA A 476 -13.79 5.49 23.50
C ALA A 476 -13.25 5.75 24.91
N ARG A 477 -14.14 6.19 25.80
CA ARG A 477 -13.86 6.34 27.23
C ARG A 477 -14.60 5.26 28.00
N VAL A 478 -13.84 4.36 28.62
CA VAL A 478 -14.31 3.30 29.51
C VAL A 478 -14.25 3.82 30.94
N VAL A 479 -15.34 3.69 31.68
CA VAL A 479 -15.44 4.06 33.09
C VAL A 479 -15.91 2.86 33.87
N ALA A 480 -15.13 2.44 34.86
CA ALA A 480 -15.56 1.40 35.79
C ALA A 480 -16.64 1.95 36.72
N THR A 481 -17.69 1.16 36.94
CA THR A 481 -18.80 1.47 37.87
C THR A 481 -18.33 1.57 39.32
N ARG A 482 -17.37 0.73 39.72
CA ARG A 482 -16.77 0.76 41.05
C ARG A 482 -15.92 2.01 41.21
N ARG A 483 -16.22 2.77 42.26
CA ARG A 483 -15.43 3.92 42.70
C ARG A 483 -14.63 3.54 43.96
N LEU A 484 -13.48 4.17 44.14
CA LEU A 484 -12.66 4.03 45.35
C LEU A 484 -12.71 5.33 46.16
N PRO A 485 -12.67 5.28 47.51
CA PRO A 485 -12.51 6.49 48.31
C PRO A 485 -11.14 7.15 48.03
N VAL A 486 -11.06 8.47 48.19
CA VAL A 486 -9.87 9.27 47.82
C VAL A 486 -8.59 8.87 48.56
N ASP A 487 -8.72 8.27 49.75
CA ASP A 487 -7.61 7.76 50.55
C ASP A 487 -6.94 6.50 49.95
N ARG A 488 -7.58 5.84 48.97
CA ARG A 488 -7.02 4.71 48.22
C ARG A 488 -6.33 5.11 46.91
N LEU A 489 -5.95 6.37 46.74
CA LEU A 489 -5.31 6.87 45.51
C LEU A 489 -4.02 6.11 45.12
N ALA A 490 -3.18 5.78 46.11
CA ALA A 490 -1.93 5.06 45.86
C ALA A 490 -2.19 3.66 45.25
N GLU A 491 -3.24 2.99 45.71
CA GLU A 491 -3.65 1.69 45.19
C GLU A 491 -4.25 1.80 43.79
N ALA A 492 -5.09 2.81 43.55
CA ALA A 492 -5.64 3.08 42.23
C ALA A 492 -4.54 3.32 41.19
N TYR A 493 -3.50 4.07 41.54
CA TYR A 493 -2.33 4.26 40.66
C TYR A 493 -1.52 2.98 40.47
N ALA A 494 -1.29 2.19 41.51
CA ALA A 494 -0.60 0.92 41.40
C ALA A 494 -1.33 -0.02 40.42
N PHE A 495 -2.65 -0.10 40.52
CA PHE A 495 -3.49 -0.85 39.60
C PHE A 495 -3.38 -0.33 38.15
N CYS A 496 -3.56 0.98 37.92
CA CYS A 496 -3.47 1.56 36.58
C CYS A 496 -2.08 1.37 35.95
N ASN A 497 -1.01 1.47 36.73
CA ASN A 497 0.35 1.25 36.25
C ASN A 497 0.60 -0.21 35.86
N ALA A 498 0.15 -1.16 36.68
CA ALA A 498 0.24 -2.58 36.36
C ALA A 498 -0.58 -2.92 35.12
N TRP A 499 -1.82 -2.41 35.03
CA TRP A 499 -2.67 -2.59 33.85
C TRP A 499 -2.00 -2.08 32.58
N ASN A 500 -1.50 -0.84 32.59
CA ASN A 500 -0.86 -0.23 31.42
C ASN A 500 0.49 -0.87 31.07
N HIS A 501 1.13 -1.57 32.02
CA HIS A 501 2.33 -2.34 31.76
C HIS A 501 2.00 -3.67 31.05
N ASP A 502 0.97 -4.37 31.52
CA ASP A 502 0.65 -5.73 31.08
C ASP A 502 -0.34 -5.80 29.91
N ARG A 503 -1.10 -4.72 29.66
CA ARG A 503 -2.17 -4.66 28.66
C ARG A 503 -2.03 -3.43 27.77
N LEU A 504 -2.27 -3.63 26.47
CA LEU A 504 -2.22 -2.55 25.47
C LEU A 504 -3.41 -1.59 25.55
N LEU A 505 -4.59 -2.08 25.93
CA LEU A 505 -5.85 -1.34 25.91
C LEU A 505 -6.76 -1.79 27.07
N PRO A 506 -7.59 -0.88 27.63
CA PRO A 506 -7.51 0.58 27.46
C PRO A 506 -6.31 1.17 28.21
N LYS A 507 -5.90 2.40 27.86
CA LYS A 507 -4.92 3.16 28.66
C LYS A 507 -5.61 3.63 29.93
N ALA A 508 -5.34 2.99 31.05
CA ALA A 508 -5.95 3.22 32.35
C ALA A 508 -5.38 4.45 33.07
N TYR A 509 -6.24 5.20 33.76
CA TYR A 509 -5.88 6.32 34.62
C TYR A 509 -6.92 6.53 35.73
N VAL A 510 -6.52 7.27 36.75
CA VAL A 510 -7.40 7.68 37.84
C VAL A 510 -7.89 9.10 37.57
N HIS A 511 -9.20 9.31 37.69
CA HIS A 511 -9.84 10.61 37.63
C HIS A 511 -10.48 10.94 38.99
N ASP A 512 -10.07 12.05 39.60
CA ASP A 512 -10.68 12.59 40.81
C ASP A 512 -11.61 13.76 40.42
N PRO A 513 -12.95 13.56 40.46
CA PRO A 513 -13.90 14.62 40.16
C PRO A 513 -14.10 15.61 41.34
N GLY A 514 -13.47 15.38 42.50
CA GLY A 514 -13.59 16.22 43.68
C GLY A 514 -14.83 15.94 44.55
N ASP A 515 -15.53 14.83 44.32
CA ASP A 515 -16.72 14.40 45.09
C ASP A 515 -16.39 13.42 46.22
N GLY A 516 -15.10 13.21 46.49
CA GLY A 516 -14.59 12.28 47.52
C GLY A 516 -14.43 10.83 47.04
N ALA A 517 -14.72 10.54 45.77
CA ALA A 517 -14.58 9.22 45.17
C ALA A 517 -13.75 9.25 43.88
N LEU A 518 -12.71 8.44 43.82
CA LEU A 518 -11.88 8.20 42.64
C LEU A 518 -12.62 7.35 41.62
N VAL A 519 -12.56 7.80 40.38
CA VAL A 519 -13.06 7.09 39.20
C VAL A 519 -11.89 6.47 38.46
N LEU A 520 -11.92 5.15 38.27
CA LEU A 520 -10.95 4.45 37.42
C LEU A 520 -11.51 4.39 36.00
N ALA A 521 -10.77 4.98 35.07
CA ALA A 521 -11.18 5.11 33.68
C ALA A 521 -10.05 4.64 32.75
N GLY A 522 -10.40 4.32 31.51
CA GLY A 522 -9.43 4.03 30.47
C GLY A 522 -9.89 4.52 29.11
N ASP A 523 -8.94 4.96 28.29
CA ASP A 523 -9.25 5.48 26.95
C ASP A 523 -8.68 4.56 25.86
N VAL A 524 -9.43 4.42 24.77
CA VAL A 524 -8.99 3.83 23.51
C VAL A 524 -9.24 4.87 22.42
N THR A 525 -8.19 5.28 21.72
CA THR A 525 -8.30 6.28 20.64
C THR A 525 -7.74 5.69 19.37
N THR A 526 -8.50 5.77 18.29
CA THR A 526 -8.07 5.33 16.96
C THR A 526 -8.29 6.47 15.98
N ASP A 527 -7.22 6.85 15.29
CA ASP A 527 -7.27 7.82 14.20
C ASP A 527 -7.77 7.11 12.94
N LEU A 528 -8.91 7.57 12.40
CA LEU A 528 -9.55 7.06 11.20
C LEU A 528 -9.65 8.16 10.14
N GLU A 529 -8.64 9.05 10.08
CA GLU A 529 -8.51 10.13 9.08
C GLU A 529 -8.75 9.66 7.63
N HIS A 530 -8.39 8.41 7.33
CA HIS A 530 -8.53 7.78 6.01
C HIS A 530 -9.78 6.92 5.83
N GLY A 531 -10.74 6.98 6.77
CA GLY A 531 -11.96 6.18 6.76
C GLY A 531 -11.80 4.82 7.46
N VAL A 532 -12.93 4.14 7.65
CA VAL A 532 -13.01 2.82 8.30
C VAL A 532 -14.05 1.97 7.58
N ALA A 533 -13.71 0.72 7.27
CA ALA A 533 -14.70 -0.20 6.70
C ALA A 533 -15.69 -0.67 7.78
N PRO A 534 -16.98 -0.92 7.47
CA PRO A 534 -17.94 -1.43 8.44
C PRO A 534 -17.46 -2.67 9.20
N ALA A 535 -16.79 -3.61 8.53
CA ALA A 535 -16.21 -4.80 9.16
C ALA A 535 -15.05 -4.45 10.11
N GLN A 536 -14.19 -3.49 9.73
CA GLN A 536 -13.10 -3.01 10.58
C GLN A 536 -13.64 -2.30 11.83
N LEU A 537 -14.69 -1.47 11.66
CA LEU A 537 -15.31 -0.77 12.79
C LEU A 537 -15.91 -1.75 13.80
N VAL A 538 -16.51 -2.85 13.34
CA VAL A 538 -16.98 -3.92 14.24
C VAL A 538 -15.82 -4.51 15.04
N VAL A 539 -14.65 -4.75 14.44
CA VAL A 539 -13.46 -5.24 15.16
C VAL A 539 -12.97 -4.23 16.20
N LEU A 540 -12.89 -2.94 15.84
CA LEU A 540 -12.45 -1.88 16.75
C LEU A 540 -13.39 -1.74 17.96
N LEU A 541 -14.70 -1.72 17.72
CA LEU A 541 -15.69 -1.65 18.79
C LEU A 541 -15.70 -2.93 19.64
N THR A 542 -15.58 -4.11 19.02
CA THR A 542 -15.51 -5.38 19.74
C THR A 542 -14.28 -5.44 20.64
N SER A 543 -13.11 -5.06 20.14
CA SER A 543 -11.87 -5.00 20.91
C SER A 543 -12.01 -4.03 22.08
N THR A 544 -12.55 -2.83 21.82
CA THR A 544 -12.74 -1.81 22.84
C THR A 544 -13.72 -2.26 23.94
N VAL A 545 -14.87 -2.83 23.58
CA VAL A 545 -15.83 -3.33 24.57
C VAL A 545 -15.25 -4.50 25.35
N THR A 546 -14.64 -5.48 24.67
CA THR A 546 -14.08 -6.67 25.34
C THR A 546 -12.99 -6.29 26.34
N THR A 547 -12.05 -5.44 25.93
CA THR A 547 -10.95 -4.98 26.81
C THR A 547 -11.45 -4.02 27.89
N GLY A 548 -12.43 -3.17 27.59
CA GLY A 548 -13.06 -2.27 28.56
C GLY A 548 -13.84 -3.00 29.65
N VAL A 549 -14.55 -4.08 29.29
CA VAL A 549 -15.23 -4.96 30.26
C VAL A 549 -14.20 -5.66 31.14
N ALA A 550 -13.16 -6.27 30.56
CA ALA A 550 -12.11 -6.92 31.33
C ALA A 550 -11.40 -5.95 32.29
N TYR A 551 -11.19 -4.70 31.87
CA TYR A 551 -10.66 -3.62 32.71
C TYR A 551 -11.60 -3.33 33.89
N ALA A 552 -12.88 -3.11 33.61
CA ALA A 552 -13.85 -2.77 34.65
C ALA A 552 -14.08 -3.92 35.64
N GLU A 553 -14.06 -5.17 35.18
CA GLU A 553 -14.11 -6.37 36.04
C GLU A 553 -12.88 -6.45 36.96
N ALA A 554 -11.69 -6.16 36.42
CA ALA A 554 -10.46 -6.11 37.23
C ALA A 554 -10.51 -5.00 38.28
N VAL A 555 -11.05 -3.81 37.94
CA VAL A 555 -11.31 -2.74 38.91
C VAL A 555 -12.34 -3.20 39.95
N ALA A 556 -13.43 -3.86 39.53
CA ALA A 556 -14.47 -4.38 40.41
C ALA A 556 -13.94 -5.43 41.39
N ALA A 557 -12.85 -6.13 41.06
CA ALA A 557 -12.19 -7.13 41.88
C ALA A 557 -11.10 -6.60 42.84
N LEU A 558 -10.81 -5.29 42.83
CA LEU A 558 -9.86 -4.70 43.78
C LEU A 558 -10.27 -4.98 45.24
N PRO A 559 -9.34 -5.17 46.18
CA PRO A 559 -9.68 -5.56 47.55
C PRO A 559 -10.49 -4.52 48.33
#